data_AF-A0A7K2JQ45-F1
#
_entry.id   AF-A0A7K2JQ45-F1
#
_cell.length_a   1.000
_cell.length_b   1.000
_cell.length_c   1.000
_cell.angle_alpha   90.00
_cell.angle_beta   90.00
_cell.angle_gamma   90.00
#
_symmetry.space_group_name_H-M   'P 1'
#
loop_
_entity.id
_entity.type
_entity.pdbx_description
1 polymer ?
#
loop_
_entity_poly.entity_id
_entity_poly.type
_entity_poly.pdbx_seq_one_letter_code
_entity_poly.pdbx_strand_id
1 'polypeptide(L)'
;MFDPVIAPSGTLLGLLQRGRGDGTLHALTAPRAEALAALNHCVLRDPRHDWQVENRSLYYARLYLDLNGELDAIETHLFDPEDVLDSDESRTGLALAVLGHLASYGRLDALQLLRRYAAHGVNWAWALDELALRDDDAGLRALAAPVLARFPRDPEGDAELAAAVRDAFEPRPWRLWAEDARESIATRVRAAHETGCFDRWQRQMSPSGPRPGWSVRAVFEWAQQGVERGAALHVPAAR
;
A
#
# COMPACT_ATOMS: atom_id res chain seq x y z
N MET A 1 -4.41 4.98 32.81
CA MET A 1 -4.19 3.52 32.79
C MET A 1 -3.64 3.22 31.40
N PHE A 2 -2.41 2.76 31.28
CA PHE A 2 -1.84 2.40 29.97
C PHE A 2 -2.50 1.10 29.54
N ASP A 3 -3.35 1.18 28.53
CA ASP A 3 -3.90 -0.02 27.89
C ASP A 3 -2.77 -0.64 27.06
N PRO A 4 -2.29 -1.86 27.38
CA PRO A 4 -1.19 -2.44 26.65
C PRO A 4 -1.62 -2.66 25.20
N VAL A 5 -0.84 -2.09 24.28
CA VAL A 5 -1.03 -2.16 22.81
C VAL A 5 -1.12 -3.62 22.31
N ILE A 6 -0.58 -4.57 23.08
CA ILE A 6 -0.69 -6.02 22.86
C ILE A 6 -1.42 -6.67 24.04
N ALA A 7 -2.45 -7.48 23.76
CA ALA A 7 -3.21 -8.23 24.77
C ALA A 7 -2.33 -9.26 25.52
N PRO A 8 -2.75 -9.76 26.70
CA PRO A 8 -1.98 -10.75 27.45
C PRO A 8 -1.71 -12.03 26.66
N SER A 9 -0.53 -12.64 26.81
CA SER A 9 -0.07 -13.80 26.03
C SER A 9 -0.87 -15.07 26.20
N GLY A 10 -1.62 -15.21 27.29
CA GLY A 10 -2.54 -16.33 27.51
C GLY A 10 -3.92 -16.15 26.87
N THR A 11 -4.22 -14.99 26.28
CA THR A 11 -5.52 -14.72 25.63
C THR A 11 -5.46 -15.06 24.14
N LEU A 12 -6.61 -15.43 23.55
CA LEU A 12 -6.69 -15.70 22.11
C LEU A 12 -6.21 -14.51 21.26
N LEU A 13 -6.66 -13.30 21.58
CA LEU A 13 -6.22 -12.08 20.91
C LEU A 13 -4.70 -11.91 21.01
N GLY A 14 -4.14 -12.08 22.21
CA GLY A 14 -2.71 -11.97 22.42
C GLY A 14 -1.90 -13.05 21.70
N LEU A 15 -2.45 -14.24 21.47
CA LEU A 15 -1.79 -15.29 20.67
C LEU A 15 -1.78 -14.90 19.19
N LEU A 16 -2.92 -14.43 18.66
CA LEU A 16 -3.04 -13.98 17.27
C LEU A 16 -2.14 -12.78 16.98
N GLN A 17 -2.12 -11.77 17.86
CA GLN A 17 -1.27 -10.58 17.73
C GLN A 17 0.23 -10.87 17.75
N ARG A 18 0.65 -12.06 18.17
CA ARG A 18 2.07 -12.47 18.18
C ARG A 18 2.45 -13.38 17.02
N GLY A 19 1.49 -13.78 16.17
CA GLY A 19 1.77 -14.62 15.01
C GLY A 19 2.35 -16.00 15.34
N ARG A 20 2.15 -16.50 16.57
CA ARG A 20 2.59 -17.86 16.92
C ARG A 20 1.66 -18.87 16.25
N GLY A 21 2.20 -19.95 15.70
CA GLY A 21 1.40 -21.01 15.06
C GLY A 21 0.28 -21.56 15.97
N ASP A 22 0.50 -21.56 17.28
CA ASP A 22 -0.51 -21.91 18.28
C ASP A 22 -1.77 -21.03 18.20
N GLY A 23 -1.65 -19.75 17.83
CA GLY A 23 -2.77 -18.82 17.72
C GLY A 23 -3.85 -19.28 16.73
N THR A 24 -3.45 -19.88 15.60
CA THR A 24 -4.41 -20.48 14.66
C THR A 24 -5.11 -21.67 15.26
N LEU A 25 -4.37 -22.58 15.90
CA LEU A 25 -4.94 -23.77 16.53
C LEU A 25 -5.94 -23.38 17.63
N HIS A 26 -5.60 -22.40 18.46
CA HIS A 26 -6.51 -21.85 19.46
C HIS A 26 -7.73 -21.16 18.84
N ALA A 27 -7.56 -20.41 17.74
CA ALA A 27 -8.69 -19.78 17.06
C ALA A 27 -9.67 -20.80 16.46
N LEU A 28 -9.17 -21.88 15.86
CA LEU A 28 -10.00 -22.93 15.26
C LEU A 28 -10.72 -23.81 16.30
N THR A 29 -10.27 -23.77 17.56
CA THR A 29 -10.90 -24.51 18.68
C THR A 29 -11.76 -23.64 19.58
N ALA A 30 -11.64 -22.31 19.49
CA ALA A 30 -12.46 -21.35 20.21
C ALA A 30 -13.87 -21.22 19.58
N PRO A 31 -14.86 -20.68 20.32
CA PRO A 31 -16.12 -20.28 19.72
C PRO A 31 -15.89 -19.36 18.53
N ARG A 32 -16.47 -19.70 17.37
CA ARG A 32 -16.23 -18.99 16.09
C ARG A 32 -16.41 -17.46 16.22
N ALA A 33 -17.42 -17.01 16.94
CA ALA A 33 -17.69 -15.59 17.14
C ALA A 33 -16.54 -14.88 17.89
N GLU A 34 -15.97 -15.52 18.91
CA GLU A 34 -14.82 -14.98 19.66
C GLU A 34 -13.56 -14.96 18.82
N ALA A 35 -13.31 -16.02 18.04
CA ALA A 35 -12.18 -16.10 17.12
C ALA A 35 -12.26 -15.02 16.04
N LEU A 36 -13.44 -14.80 15.45
CA LEU A 36 -13.67 -13.74 14.47
C LEU A 36 -13.53 -12.35 15.09
N ALA A 37 -14.01 -12.14 16.32
CA ALA A 37 -13.81 -10.87 17.01
C ALA A 37 -12.32 -10.56 17.25
N ALA A 38 -11.55 -11.56 17.69
CA ALA A 38 -10.10 -11.41 17.89
C ALA A 38 -9.35 -11.21 16.58
N LEU A 39 -9.72 -11.94 15.51
CA LEU A 39 -9.15 -11.78 14.18
C LEU A 39 -9.43 -10.40 13.60
N ASN A 40 -10.68 -9.93 13.67
CA ASN A 40 -11.06 -8.56 13.29
C ASN A 40 -10.21 -7.55 14.05
N HIS A 41 -10.07 -7.70 15.37
CA HIS A 41 -9.23 -6.78 16.14
C HIS A 41 -7.79 -6.72 15.62
N CYS A 42 -7.18 -7.87 15.34
CA CYS A 42 -5.82 -7.92 14.79
C CYS A 42 -5.68 -7.24 13.42
N VAL A 43 -6.68 -7.38 12.54
CA VAL A 43 -6.62 -6.85 11.17
C VAL A 43 -6.93 -5.36 11.11
N LEU A 44 -7.85 -4.89 11.95
CA LEU A 44 -8.31 -3.50 11.95
C LEU A 44 -7.47 -2.59 12.85
N ARG A 45 -6.74 -3.16 13.81
CA ARG A 45 -5.91 -2.42 14.77
C ARG A 45 -4.56 -3.09 14.89
N ASP A 46 -3.74 -3.02 13.84
CA ASP A 46 -2.38 -3.54 13.89
C ASP A 46 -1.53 -2.66 14.81
N PRO A 47 -1.04 -3.20 15.95
CA PRO A 47 -0.22 -2.44 16.88
C PRO A 47 1.21 -2.15 16.38
N ARG A 48 1.64 -2.80 15.29
CA ARG A 48 3.03 -2.78 14.83
C ARG A 48 3.34 -1.51 14.06
N HIS A 49 4.41 -0.83 14.48
CA HIS A 49 4.97 0.30 13.73
C HIS A 49 5.80 -0.15 12.52
N ASP A 50 6.32 -1.38 12.54
CA ASP A 50 7.18 -2.00 11.51
C ASP A 50 6.41 -3.03 10.66
N TRP A 51 5.15 -2.73 10.34
CA TRP A 51 4.27 -3.63 9.58
C TRP A 51 4.84 -4.06 8.21
N GLN A 52 5.83 -3.34 7.68
CA GLN A 52 6.58 -3.67 6.45
C GLN A 52 7.57 -4.85 6.60
N VAL A 53 7.95 -5.22 7.83
CA VAL A 53 8.98 -6.25 8.09
C VAL A 53 8.39 -7.66 8.16
N GLU A 54 7.10 -7.77 8.54
CA GLU A 54 6.44 -9.06 8.75
C GLU A 54 5.06 -9.09 8.10
N ASN A 55 4.92 -9.95 7.09
CA ASN A 55 3.67 -10.12 6.35
C ASN A 55 2.70 -11.08 7.08
N ARG A 56 1.82 -10.50 7.90
CA ARG A 56 0.74 -11.22 8.60
C ARG A 56 -0.56 -11.31 7.83
N SER A 57 -0.68 -10.58 6.72
CA SER A 57 -1.91 -10.55 5.94
C SER A 57 -2.25 -11.92 5.37
N LEU A 58 -1.25 -12.69 4.91
CA LEU A 58 -1.46 -14.07 4.44
C LEU A 58 -2.00 -14.99 5.56
N TYR A 59 -1.42 -14.88 6.75
CA TYR A 59 -1.83 -15.62 7.93
C TYR A 59 -3.28 -15.33 8.32
N TYR A 60 -3.64 -14.04 8.42
CA TYR A 60 -5.00 -13.65 8.77
C TYR A 60 -6.01 -13.98 7.67
N ALA A 61 -5.67 -13.80 6.40
CA ALA A 61 -6.52 -14.19 5.28
C ALA A 61 -6.83 -15.69 5.30
N ARG A 62 -5.84 -16.53 5.61
CA ARG A 62 -6.06 -17.96 5.75
C ARG A 62 -7.03 -18.26 6.90
N LEU A 63 -6.86 -17.61 8.04
CA LEU A 63 -7.75 -17.80 9.18
C LEU A 63 -9.19 -17.29 8.90
N TYR A 64 -9.36 -16.23 8.11
CA TYR A 64 -10.67 -15.82 7.61
C TYR A 64 -11.36 -16.93 6.81
N LEU A 65 -10.63 -17.63 5.94
CA LEU A 65 -11.20 -18.75 5.19
C LEU A 65 -11.57 -19.92 6.10
N ASP A 66 -10.64 -20.32 6.98
CA ASP A 66 -10.85 -21.48 7.86
C ASP A 66 -11.99 -21.23 8.87
N LEU A 67 -12.22 -19.97 9.28
CA LEU A 67 -13.34 -19.57 10.13
C LEU A 67 -14.61 -19.15 9.35
N ASN A 68 -14.58 -19.19 8.01
CA ASN A 68 -15.63 -18.65 7.14
C ASN A 68 -16.06 -17.22 7.55
N GLY A 69 -15.10 -16.31 7.79
CA GLY A 69 -15.38 -14.96 8.26
C GLY A 69 -16.03 -14.07 7.19
N GLU A 70 -16.98 -13.25 7.63
CA GLU A 70 -17.61 -12.18 6.85
C GLU A 70 -16.72 -10.93 6.84
N LEU A 71 -16.93 -10.04 5.85
CA LEU A 71 -16.09 -8.87 5.62
C LEU A 71 -16.68 -7.55 6.14
N ASP A 72 -17.87 -7.56 6.77
CA ASP A 72 -18.58 -6.34 7.19
C ASP A 72 -17.72 -5.43 8.09
N ALA A 73 -16.93 -6.02 8.99
CA ALA A 73 -16.05 -5.27 9.88
C ALA A 73 -14.88 -4.62 9.13
N ILE A 74 -14.32 -5.30 8.13
CA ILE A 74 -13.29 -4.73 7.25
C ILE A 74 -13.89 -3.62 6.39
N GLU A 75 -15.07 -3.83 5.81
CA GLU A 75 -15.76 -2.81 5.02
C GLU A 75 -16.02 -1.54 5.85
N THR A 76 -16.58 -1.70 7.05
CA THR A 76 -16.86 -0.57 7.94
C THR A 76 -15.59 0.20 8.29
N HIS A 77 -14.50 -0.52 8.59
CA HIS A 77 -13.21 0.09 8.92
C HIS A 77 -12.60 0.87 7.76
N LEU A 78 -12.64 0.28 6.55
CA LEU A 78 -12.07 0.89 5.36
C LEU A 78 -12.85 2.16 4.96
N PHE A 79 -14.17 2.18 5.08
CA PHE A 79 -14.99 3.34 4.72
C PHE A 79 -15.33 4.24 5.91
N ASP A 80 -14.48 4.25 6.93
CA ASP A 80 -14.67 5.12 8.08
C ASP A 80 -14.47 6.59 7.69
N PRO A 81 -15.41 7.50 8.03
CA PRO A 81 -15.29 8.92 7.68
C PRO A 81 -14.08 9.61 8.31
N GLU A 82 -13.50 9.08 9.39
CA GLU A 82 -12.29 9.64 10.01
C GLU A 82 -11.06 9.56 9.08
N ASP A 83 -11.05 8.67 8.08
CA ASP A 83 -9.95 8.57 7.10
C ASP A 83 -9.76 9.84 6.28
N VAL A 84 -10.77 10.71 6.18
CA VAL A 84 -10.63 12.01 5.52
C VAL A 84 -9.73 12.95 6.33
N LEU A 85 -9.62 12.72 7.64
CA LEU A 85 -8.84 13.55 8.57
C LEU A 85 -7.47 12.93 8.89
N ASP A 86 -7.35 11.61 8.79
CA ASP A 86 -6.13 10.85 9.02
C ASP A 86 -5.73 10.07 7.77
N SER A 87 -4.72 10.58 7.05
CA SER A 87 -4.19 9.95 5.85
C SER A 87 -3.07 8.95 6.15
N ASP A 88 -2.89 8.50 7.40
CA ASP A 88 -1.90 7.47 7.71
C ASP A 88 -2.29 6.13 7.06
N GLU A 89 -1.51 5.71 6.08
CA GLU A 89 -1.67 4.45 5.35
C GLU A 89 -1.61 3.22 6.27
N SER A 90 -0.97 3.35 7.44
CA SER A 90 -0.83 2.27 8.42
C SER A 90 -2.17 1.73 8.95
N ARG A 91 -3.20 2.59 8.99
CA ARG A 91 -4.55 2.23 9.47
C ARG A 91 -5.22 1.19 8.59
N THR A 92 -5.07 1.28 7.27
CA THR A 92 -5.80 0.43 6.32
C THR A 92 -4.93 -0.60 5.62
N GLY A 93 -3.61 -0.43 5.60
CA GLY A 93 -2.68 -1.27 4.84
C GLY A 93 -2.83 -2.77 5.12
N LEU A 94 -2.90 -3.19 6.40
CA LEU A 94 -3.06 -4.61 6.74
C LEU A 94 -4.40 -5.16 6.24
N ALA A 95 -5.50 -4.42 6.41
CA ALA A 95 -6.83 -4.84 5.98
C ALA A 95 -6.88 -5.00 4.45
N LEU A 96 -6.29 -4.08 3.70
CA LEU A 96 -6.19 -4.16 2.23
C LEU A 96 -5.35 -5.35 1.78
N ALA A 97 -4.19 -5.60 2.42
CA ALA A 97 -3.37 -6.76 2.12
C ALA A 97 -4.08 -8.09 2.42
N VAL A 98 -4.88 -8.15 3.51
CA VAL A 98 -5.73 -9.32 3.83
C VAL A 98 -6.77 -9.54 2.73
N LEU A 99 -7.48 -8.50 2.31
CA LEU A 99 -8.42 -8.60 1.20
C LEU A 99 -7.74 -9.05 -0.09
N GLY A 100 -6.52 -8.59 -0.35
CA GLY A 100 -5.71 -9.03 -1.48
C GLY A 100 -5.52 -10.54 -1.44
N HIS A 101 -5.01 -11.09 -0.33
CA HIS A 101 -4.84 -12.54 -0.21
C HIS A 101 -6.16 -13.32 -0.32
N LEU A 102 -7.26 -12.81 0.25
CA LEU A 102 -8.58 -13.43 0.11
C LEU A 102 -9.02 -13.46 -1.37
N ALA A 103 -8.82 -12.39 -2.12
CA ALA A 103 -9.09 -12.35 -3.55
C ALA A 103 -8.23 -13.38 -4.31
N SER A 104 -6.94 -13.53 -3.97
CA SER A 104 -6.09 -14.59 -4.53
C SER A 104 -6.59 -16.02 -4.23
N TYR A 105 -7.29 -16.21 -3.12
CA TYR A 105 -7.95 -17.47 -2.78
C TYR A 105 -9.31 -17.67 -3.44
N GLY A 106 -9.77 -16.72 -4.27
CA GLY A 106 -11.03 -16.81 -5.01
C GLY A 106 -12.25 -16.24 -4.27
N ARG A 107 -12.08 -15.51 -3.16
CA ARG A 107 -13.17 -14.78 -2.50
C ARG A 107 -13.58 -13.55 -3.33
N LEU A 108 -14.68 -13.70 -4.07
CA LEU A 108 -15.19 -12.66 -4.96
C LEU A 108 -15.68 -11.40 -4.24
N ASP A 109 -16.23 -11.56 -3.03
CA ASP A 109 -16.64 -10.47 -2.15
C ASP A 109 -15.44 -9.61 -1.73
N ALA A 110 -14.29 -10.24 -1.41
CA ALA A 110 -13.05 -9.52 -1.12
C ALA A 110 -12.53 -8.73 -2.33
N LEU A 111 -12.56 -9.34 -3.53
CA LEU A 111 -12.17 -8.67 -4.78
C LEU A 111 -13.08 -7.47 -5.09
N GLN A 112 -14.39 -7.63 -4.93
CA GLN A 112 -15.36 -6.54 -5.14
C GLN A 112 -15.17 -5.41 -4.13
N LEU A 113 -14.92 -5.73 -2.86
CA LEU A 113 -14.63 -4.76 -1.82
C LEU A 113 -13.35 -3.97 -2.14
N LEU A 114 -12.27 -4.65 -2.57
CA LEU A 114 -11.03 -3.98 -3.02
C LEU A 114 -11.28 -3.04 -4.19
N ARG A 115 -12.02 -3.48 -5.22
CA ARG A 115 -12.35 -2.62 -6.38
C ARG A 115 -13.13 -1.38 -5.95
N ARG A 116 -14.12 -1.54 -5.08
CA ARG A 116 -14.90 -0.41 -4.55
C ARG A 116 -14.02 0.53 -3.71
N TYR A 117 -13.11 -0.01 -2.92
CA TYR A 117 -12.17 0.80 -2.14
C TYR A 117 -11.14 1.51 -3.02
N ALA A 118 -10.58 0.87 -4.04
CA ALA A 118 -9.74 1.57 -5.01
C ALA A 118 -10.51 2.69 -5.72
N ALA A 119 -11.81 2.52 -5.97
CA ALA A 119 -12.65 3.53 -6.60
C ALA A 119 -13.01 4.72 -5.69
N HIS A 120 -13.14 4.54 -4.37
CA HIS A 120 -13.71 5.57 -3.47
C HIS A 120 -12.98 5.80 -2.14
N GLY A 121 -12.11 4.89 -1.71
CA GLY A 121 -11.37 4.97 -0.47
C GLY A 121 -10.27 6.03 -0.49
N VAL A 122 -9.85 6.43 0.71
CA VAL A 122 -8.78 7.43 0.92
C VAL A 122 -7.43 6.84 0.54
N ASN A 123 -7.09 5.65 1.04
CA ASN A 123 -5.83 4.96 0.73
C ASN A 123 -5.95 4.09 -0.54
N TRP A 124 -6.50 4.70 -1.61
CA TRP A 124 -6.83 4.01 -2.86
C TRP A 124 -5.61 3.46 -3.60
N ALA A 125 -4.44 4.11 -3.47
CA ALA A 125 -3.22 3.70 -4.17
C ALA A 125 -2.79 2.30 -3.73
N TRP A 126 -2.82 2.04 -2.42
CA TRP A 126 -2.54 0.71 -1.86
C TRP A 126 -3.50 -0.36 -2.41
N ALA A 127 -4.80 -0.07 -2.43
CA ALA A 127 -5.78 -1.01 -2.95
C ALA A 127 -5.60 -1.27 -4.44
N LEU A 128 -5.19 -0.25 -5.20
CA LEU A 128 -4.85 -0.39 -6.61
C LEU A 128 -3.61 -1.29 -6.80
N ASP A 129 -2.60 -1.17 -5.94
CA ASP A 129 -1.43 -2.06 -5.95
C ASP A 129 -1.81 -3.51 -5.60
N GLU A 130 -2.68 -3.74 -4.60
CA GLU A 130 -3.17 -5.09 -4.28
C GLU A 130 -3.95 -5.71 -5.45
N LEU A 131 -4.75 -4.91 -6.16
CA LEU A 131 -5.49 -5.33 -7.36
C LEU A 131 -4.57 -5.55 -8.56
N ALA A 132 -3.52 -4.76 -8.72
CA ALA A 132 -2.57 -4.92 -9.83
C ALA A 132 -1.95 -6.33 -9.86
N LEU A 133 -1.77 -6.96 -8.70
CA LEU A 133 -1.22 -8.30 -8.58
C LEU A 133 -2.24 -9.44 -8.80
N ARG A 134 -3.54 -9.15 -8.71
CA ARG A 134 -4.56 -10.19 -8.47
C ARG A 134 -5.78 -10.09 -9.35
N ASP A 135 -6.07 -8.91 -9.85
CA ASP A 135 -7.23 -8.64 -10.68
C ASP A 135 -6.93 -8.86 -12.17
N ASP A 136 -7.99 -9.09 -12.95
CA ASP A 136 -7.90 -9.19 -14.40
C ASP A 136 -7.85 -7.81 -15.07
N ASP A 137 -7.45 -7.79 -16.33
CA ASP A 137 -7.33 -6.54 -17.08
C ASP A 137 -8.69 -5.83 -17.27
N ALA A 138 -9.80 -6.57 -17.27
CA ALA A 138 -11.13 -5.98 -17.42
C ALA A 138 -11.52 -5.18 -16.17
N GLY A 139 -11.29 -5.76 -14.99
CA GLY A 139 -11.47 -5.13 -13.69
C GLY A 139 -10.59 -3.90 -13.52
N LEU A 140 -9.30 -4.02 -13.85
CA LEU A 140 -8.38 -2.89 -13.80
C LEU A 140 -8.79 -1.77 -14.76
N ARG A 141 -9.21 -2.06 -16.00
CA ARG A 141 -9.72 -1.02 -16.93
C ARG A 141 -10.98 -0.33 -16.42
N ALA A 142 -11.85 -1.03 -15.71
CA ALA A 142 -13.05 -0.44 -15.13
C ALA A 142 -12.71 0.65 -14.08
N LEU A 143 -11.57 0.51 -13.39
CA LEU A 143 -11.12 1.46 -12.36
C LEU A 143 -10.47 2.74 -12.91
N ALA A 144 -10.11 2.78 -14.19
CA ALA A 144 -9.44 3.95 -14.78
C ALA A 144 -10.23 5.25 -14.59
N ALA A 145 -11.53 5.23 -14.87
CA ALA A 145 -12.38 6.41 -14.76
C ALA A 145 -12.52 6.93 -13.31
N PRO A 146 -12.92 6.12 -12.31
CA PRO A 146 -13.03 6.60 -10.93
C PRO A 146 -11.68 6.99 -10.31
N VAL A 147 -10.57 6.32 -10.67
CA VAL A 147 -9.23 6.73 -10.20
C VAL A 147 -8.83 8.07 -10.81
N LEU A 148 -8.97 8.25 -12.13
CA LEU A 148 -8.63 9.51 -12.80
C LEU A 148 -9.54 10.68 -12.40
N ALA A 149 -10.75 10.42 -11.92
CA ALA A 149 -11.66 11.46 -11.43
C ALA A 149 -11.18 12.16 -10.16
N ARG A 150 -10.21 11.58 -9.44
CA ARG A 150 -9.57 12.19 -8.25
C ARG A 150 -8.70 13.39 -8.60
N PHE A 151 -8.21 13.43 -9.83
CA PHE A 151 -7.31 14.46 -10.32
C PHE A 151 -8.11 15.47 -11.15
N PRO A 152 -8.25 16.73 -10.70
CA PRO A 152 -8.84 17.80 -11.50
C PRO A 152 -8.19 17.94 -12.88
N ARG A 153 -8.94 18.47 -13.85
CA ARG A 153 -8.41 18.72 -15.22
C ARG A 153 -7.82 20.12 -15.33
N ASP A 154 -6.84 20.37 -14.48
CA ASP A 154 -6.04 21.58 -14.45
C ASP A 154 -4.56 21.21 -14.26
N PRO A 155 -3.62 22.17 -14.37
CA PRO A 155 -2.19 21.87 -14.27
C PRO A 155 -1.77 21.25 -12.92
N GLU A 156 -2.48 21.55 -11.83
CA GLU A 156 -2.17 21.01 -10.51
C GLU A 156 -2.59 19.54 -10.42
N GLY A 157 -3.83 19.22 -10.82
CA GLY A 157 -4.31 17.84 -10.89
C GLY A 157 -3.51 16.97 -11.87
N ASP A 158 -3.04 17.53 -12.99
CA ASP A 158 -2.16 16.79 -13.91
C ASP A 158 -0.76 16.54 -13.30
N ALA A 159 -0.23 17.44 -12.48
CA ALA A 159 1.02 17.24 -11.75
C ALA A 159 0.87 16.18 -10.64
N GLU A 160 -0.24 16.21 -9.90
CA GLU A 160 -0.59 15.18 -8.90
C GLU A 160 -0.75 13.81 -9.55
N LEU A 161 -1.42 13.73 -10.71
CA LEU A 161 -1.54 12.49 -11.47
C LEU A 161 -0.17 11.97 -11.89
N ALA A 162 0.70 12.84 -12.43
CA ALA A 162 2.06 12.46 -12.81
C ALA A 162 2.87 11.94 -11.61
N ALA A 163 2.69 12.53 -10.42
CA ALA A 163 3.29 12.03 -9.19
C ALA A 163 2.77 10.64 -8.81
N ALA A 164 1.46 10.43 -8.83
CA ALA A 164 0.85 9.14 -8.54
C ALA A 164 1.32 8.04 -9.51
N VAL A 165 1.39 8.32 -10.82
CA VAL A 165 1.89 7.37 -11.82
C VAL A 165 3.38 7.05 -11.61
N ARG A 166 4.18 8.05 -11.25
CA ARG A 166 5.63 7.91 -11.04
C ARG A 166 5.95 7.09 -9.79
N ASP A 167 5.20 7.32 -8.72
CA ASP A 167 5.46 6.78 -7.39
C ASP A 167 4.67 5.48 -7.11
N ALA A 168 3.81 5.06 -8.05
CA ALA A 168 3.08 3.80 -7.98
C ALA A 168 4.04 2.61 -7.79
N PHE A 169 3.72 1.77 -6.81
CA PHE A 169 4.49 0.56 -6.56
C PHE A 169 4.25 -0.46 -7.67
N GLU A 170 2.99 -0.70 -8.05
CA GLU A 170 2.65 -1.57 -9.17
C GLU A 170 2.34 -0.78 -10.46
N PRO A 171 3.18 -0.87 -11.51
CA PRO A 171 3.00 -0.08 -12.73
C PRO A 171 1.91 -0.63 -13.67
N ARG A 172 1.39 -1.84 -13.42
CA ARG A 172 0.50 -2.56 -14.35
C ARG A 172 -0.79 -1.79 -14.67
N PRO A 173 -1.55 -1.23 -13.70
CA PRO A 173 -2.78 -0.51 -14.00
C PRO A 173 -2.53 0.71 -14.89
N TRP A 174 -1.46 1.46 -14.62
CA TRP A 174 -1.10 2.65 -15.38
C TRP A 174 -0.71 2.32 -16.82
N ARG A 175 0.09 1.27 -17.04
CA ARG A 175 0.41 0.78 -18.39
C ARG A 175 -0.83 0.36 -19.15
N LEU A 176 -1.73 -0.36 -18.48
CA LEU A 176 -2.99 -0.81 -19.06
C LEU A 176 -3.88 0.38 -19.48
N TRP A 177 -3.91 1.44 -18.67
CA TRP A 177 -4.71 2.63 -18.94
C TRP A 177 -4.08 3.54 -20.00
N ALA A 178 -2.76 3.54 -20.16
CA ALA A 178 -2.08 4.23 -21.25
C ALA A 178 -2.45 3.65 -22.64
N GLU A 179 -2.90 2.40 -22.67
CA GLU A 179 -3.37 1.67 -23.87
C GLU A 179 -4.90 1.49 -23.88
N ASP A 180 -5.64 2.27 -23.08
CA ASP A 180 -7.09 2.15 -22.99
C ASP A 180 -7.78 2.52 -24.31
N ALA A 181 -8.83 1.78 -24.68
CA ALA A 181 -9.60 2.06 -25.89
C ALA A 181 -10.30 3.44 -25.85
N ARG A 182 -10.53 3.99 -24.66
CA ARG A 182 -11.06 5.34 -24.46
C ARG A 182 -9.89 6.33 -24.58
N GLU A 183 -9.84 7.03 -25.72
CA GLU A 183 -8.75 7.98 -26.03
C GLU A 183 -8.51 9.03 -24.94
N SER A 184 -9.56 9.49 -24.26
CA SER A 184 -9.47 10.46 -23.17
C SER A 184 -8.72 9.95 -21.94
N ILE A 185 -8.75 8.64 -21.68
CA ILE A 185 -8.00 7.98 -20.61
C ILE A 185 -6.57 7.74 -21.06
N ALA A 186 -6.40 7.11 -22.23
CA ALA A 186 -5.10 6.78 -22.78
C ALA A 186 -4.19 8.01 -22.95
N THR A 187 -4.71 9.10 -23.52
CA THR A 187 -3.96 10.35 -23.68
C THR A 187 -3.58 10.96 -22.33
N ARG A 188 -4.50 10.97 -21.36
CA ARG A 188 -4.23 11.56 -20.04
C ARG A 188 -3.15 10.79 -19.27
N VAL A 189 -3.21 9.46 -19.28
CA VAL A 189 -2.23 8.62 -18.59
C VAL A 189 -0.86 8.64 -19.29
N ARG A 190 -0.83 8.67 -20.63
CA ARG A 190 0.43 8.84 -21.39
C ARG A 190 1.12 10.18 -21.07
N ALA A 191 0.37 11.28 -21.05
CA ALA A 191 0.90 12.58 -20.66
C ALA A 191 1.50 12.56 -19.24
N ALA A 192 0.82 11.93 -18.28
CA ALA A 192 1.34 11.77 -16.92
C ALA A 192 2.64 10.96 -16.87
N HIS A 193 2.75 9.88 -17.66
CA HIS A 193 4.00 9.11 -17.80
C HIS A 193 5.16 9.95 -18.35
N GLU A 194 4.90 10.75 -19.39
CA GLU A 194 5.92 11.60 -20.01
C GLU A 194 6.45 12.65 -19.01
N THR A 195 5.54 13.34 -18.30
CA THR A 195 5.90 14.32 -17.26
C THR A 195 6.74 13.69 -16.15
N GLY A 196 6.31 12.54 -15.61
CA GLY A 196 7.06 11.86 -14.54
C GLY A 196 8.46 11.38 -14.97
N CYS A 197 8.62 11.00 -16.24
CA CYS A 197 9.92 10.70 -16.83
C CYS A 197 10.80 11.94 -16.99
N PHE A 198 10.22 13.05 -17.47
CA PHE A 198 10.92 14.32 -17.64
C PHE A 198 11.41 14.88 -16.30
N ASP A 199 10.59 14.84 -15.25
CA ASP A 199 10.97 15.28 -13.89
C ASP A 199 12.17 14.51 -13.33
N ARG A 200 12.20 13.17 -13.54
CA ARG A 200 13.36 12.34 -13.16
C ARG A 200 14.61 12.75 -13.93
N TRP A 201 14.48 12.98 -15.23
CA TRP A 201 15.60 13.40 -16.06
C TRP A 201 16.11 14.79 -15.67
N GLN A 202 15.21 15.76 -15.44
CA GLN A 202 15.57 17.10 -15.00
C GLN A 202 16.28 17.09 -13.65
N ARG A 203 15.83 16.26 -12.68
CA ARG A 203 16.55 16.08 -11.40
C ARG A 203 17.96 15.51 -11.58
N GLN A 204 18.16 14.58 -12.53
CA GLN A 204 19.50 14.05 -12.83
C GLN A 204 20.42 15.12 -13.47
N MET A 205 19.85 15.99 -14.30
CA MET A 205 20.56 17.09 -14.99
C MET A 205 20.81 18.30 -14.09
N SER A 206 19.96 18.53 -13.08
CA SER A 206 20.06 19.61 -12.08
C SER A 206 20.20 19.03 -10.66
N PRO A 207 21.30 18.33 -10.36
CA PRO A 207 21.59 17.83 -9.02
C PRO A 207 21.63 18.97 -7.99
N SER A 208 20.77 18.94 -6.99
CA SER A 208 20.91 19.78 -5.81
C SER A 208 21.92 19.14 -4.85
N GLY A 209 23.21 19.34 -5.10
CA GLY A 209 24.27 18.90 -4.18
C GLY A 209 25.70 19.06 -4.70
N PRO A 210 26.70 19.18 -3.81
CA PRO A 210 28.11 19.24 -4.20
C PRO A 210 28.52 17.91 -4.86
N ARG A 211 28.94 17.97 -6.14
CA ARG A 211 29.48 16.81 -6.87
C ARG A 211 31.01 16.76 -6.78
N PRO A 212 31.62 15.58 -6.63
CA PRO A 212 33.03 15.44 -6.95
C PRO A 212 33.25 15.72 -8.45
N GLY A 213 34.43 16.19 -8.82
CA GLY A 213 34.86 16.13 -10.22
C GLY A 213 34.93 14.67 -10.71
N TRP A 214 35.02 14.49 -12.04
CA TRP A 214 34.99 13.16 -12.68
C TRP A 214 36.31 12.36 -12.54
N SER A 215 37.31 12.91 -11.87
CA SER A 215 38.57 12.21 -11.61
C SER A 215 38.44 11.32 -10.37
N VAL A 216 39.12 10.17 -10.40
CA VAL A 216 39.21 9.26 -9.24
C VAL A 216 39.64 10.01 -7.97
N ARG A 217 40.62 10.93 -8.09
CA ARG A 217 41.08 11.77 -6.97
C ARG A 217 39.98 12.64 -6.39
N ALA A 218 39.19 13.30 -7.23
CA ALA A 218 38.11 14.18 -6.78
C ALA A 218 36.98 13.40 -6.08
N VAL A 219 36.73 12.15 -6.48
CA VAL A 219 35.79 11.25 -5.79
C VAL A 219 36.31 10.86 -4.39
N PHE A 220 37.60 10.53 -4.28
CA PHE A 220 38.22 10.21 -2.98
C PHE A 220 38.25 11.42 -2.03
N GLU A 221 38.59 12.61 -2.52
CA GLU A 221 38.58 13.84 -1.72
C GLU A 221 37.17 14.19 -1.22
N TRP A 222 36.15 14.01 -2.06
CA TRP A 222 34.75 14.23 -1.68
C TRP A 222 34.26 13.21 -0.64
N ALA A 223 34.61 11.94 -0.79
CA ALA A 223 34.30 10.91 0.20
C ALA A 223 34.96 11.21 1.56
N GLN A 224 36.22 11.63 1.55
CA GLN A 224 36.98 12.03 2.74
C GLN A 224 36.32 13.23 3.45
N GLN A 225 35.94 14.27 2.70
CA GLN A 225 35.22 15.43 3.24
C GLN A 225 33.85 15.06 3.82
N GLY A 226 33.15 14.07 3.22
CA GLY A 226 31.89 13.54 3.74
C GLY A 226 32.05 12.87 5.11
N VAL A 227 33.11 12.08 5.27
CA VAL A 227 33.48 11.44 6.55
C VAL A 227 33.83 12.50 7.61
N GLU A 228 34.60 13.52 7.24
CA GLU A 228 35.02 14.60 8.15
C GLU A 228 33.85 15.50 8.59
N ARG A 229 32.81 15.65 7.77
CA ARG A 229 31.58 16.40 8.09
C ARG A 229 30.57 15.60 8.91
N GLY A 230 30.85 14.32 9.21
CA GLY A 230 29.93 13.45 9.94
C GLY A 230 28.70 13.02 9.13
N ALA A 231 28.77 13.05 7.79
CA ALA A 231 27.69 12.52 6.97
C ALA A 231 27.61 11.00 7.14
N ALA A 232 26.43 10.47 7.48
CA ALA A 232 26.23 9.02 7.58
C ALA A 232 26.56 8.35 6.24
N LEU A 233 27.36 7.29 6.27
CA LEU A 233 27.90 6.54 5.11
C LEU A 233 26.83 5.85 4.23
N HIS A 234 25.54 6.12 4.45
CA HIS A 234 24.44 5.53 3.69
C HIS A 234 23.45 6.60 3.24
N VAL A 235 23.80 7.28 2.15
CA VAL A 235 22.78 7.84 1.27
C VAL A 235 23.06 7.24 -0.12
N PRO A 236 22.20 6.33 -0.62
CA PRO A 236 22.29 5.91 -2.00
C PRO A 236 22.14 7.15 -2.88
N ALA A 237 23.02 7.31 -3.87
CA ALA A 237 23.04 8.45 -4.80
C ALA A 237 21.83 8.51 -5.76
N ALA A 238 20.72 7.87 -5.42
CA ALA A 238 19.47 7.87 -6.16
C ALA A 238 18.30 7.72 -5.18
N ARG A 239 17.66 8.84 -4.86
CA ARG A 239 16.22 8.93 -4.61
C ARG A 239 15.70 10.06 -5.48
#